data_AF-A0A7J4ULY0-F1
#
_entry.id   AF-A0A7J4ULY0-F1
#
_cell.length_a   1.000
_cell.length_b   1.000
_cell.length_c   1.000
_cell.angle_alpha   90.00
_cell.angle_beta   90.00
_cell.angle_gamma   90.00
#
_symmetry.space_group_name_H-M   'P 1'
#
loop_
_entity.id
_entity.type
_entity.pdbx_description
1 polymer ?
#
loop_
_entity_poly.entity_id
_entity_poly.type
_entity_poly.pdbx_seq_one_letter_code
_entity_poly.pdbx_strand_id
1 'polypeptide(L)' 'MADNLTQKQIEAIENSGYDAFANGDERSDNPHKIGSEEHIIWLQGFDEAGTREQNDEE' A
#
# COMPACT_ATOMS: atom_id res chain seq x y z
N MET A 1 -7.87 -20.15 -10.97
CA MET A 1 -6.79 -19.17 -11.23
C MET A 1 -7.27 -17.86 -10.63
N ALA A 2 -6.64 -17.40 -9.55
CA ALA A 2 -6.61 -15.97 -9.27
C ALA A 2 -5.69 -15.36 -10.34
N ASP A 3 -6.00 -14.16 -10.84
CA ASP A 3 -5.12 -13.45 -11.76
C ASP A 3 -3.92 -12.98 -10.94
N ASN A 4 -2.89 -13.83 -10.84
CA ASN A 4 -1.79 -13.56 -9.93
C ASN A 4 -0.97 -12.40 -10.47
N LEU A 5 -1.12 -11.24 -9.84
CA LEU A 5 -0.25 -10.08 -10.02
C LEU A 5 1.19 -10.57 -10.08
N THR A 6 1.93 -10.09 -11.08
CA THR A 6 3.35 -10.38 -11.14
C THR A 6 4.04 -9.73 -9.93
N GLN A 7 5.17 -10.30 -9.50
CA GLN A 7 5.98 -9.70 -8.42
C GLN A 7 6.24 -8.20 -8.64
N LYS A 8 6.45 -7.78 -9.89
CA LYS A 8 6.62 -6.37 -10.25
C LYS A 8 5.37 -5.52 -10.03
N GLN A 9 4.18 -6.08 -10.26
CA GLN A 9 2.92 -5.38 -10.00
C GLN A 9 2.64 -5.28 -8.50
N ILE A 10 2.93 -6.33 -7.74
CA ILE A 10 2.80 -6.34 -6.28
C ILE A 10 3.68 -5.23 -5.68
N GLU A 11 4.97 -5.21 -6.01
CA GLU A 11 5.92 -4.19 -5.54
C GLU A 11 5.50 -2.77 -5.94
N ALA A 12 4.95 -2.60 -7.15
CA ALA A 12 4.48 -1.29 -7.60
C ALA A 12 3.27 -0.79 -6.79
N ILE A 13 2.33 -1.69 -6.47
CA ILE A 13 1.13 -1.35 -5.69
C ILE A 13 1.51 -1.06 -4.23
N GLU A 14 2.37 -1.90 -3.64
CA GLU A 14 2.86 -1.73 -2.27
C GLU A 14 3.61 -0.40 -2.13
N ASN A 15 4.55 -0.09 -3.04
CA ASN A 15 5.25 1.20 -3.05
C ASN A 15 4.27 2.38 -3.21
N SER A 16 3.22 2.25 -4.02
CA SER A 16 2.24 3.32 -4.16
C SER A 16 1.43 3.57 -2.89
N GLY A 17 1.20 2.54 -2.07
CA GLY A 17 0.60 2.68 -0.74
C GLY A 17 1.56 3.37 0.24
N TYR A 18 2.84 2.99 0.19
CA TYR A 18 3.89 3.63 0.98
C TYR A 18 4.00 5.14 0.66
N ASP A 19 4.07 5.47 -0.63
CA ASP A 19 4.15 6.86 -1.10
C ASP A 19 2.90 7.66 -0.70
N ALA A 20 1.71 7.07 -0.76
CA ALA A 20 0.48 7.73 -0.33
C ALA A 20 0.52 8.13 1.14
N PHE A 21 0.97 7.23 2.03
CA PHE A 21 1.17 7.57 3.44
C PHE A 21 2.19 8.71 3.62
N ALA A 22 3.33 8.61 2.94
CA ALA A 22 4.39 9.63 3.01
C ALA A 22 3.94 11.02 2.50
N ASN A 23 2.96 11.06 1.58
CA ASN A 23 2.35 12.29 1.10
C ASN A 23 1.22 12.81 2.01
N GLY A 24 0.82 12.05 3.03
CA GLY A 24 -0.27 12.39 3.95
C GLY A 24 -1.67 12.09 3.40
N ASP A 25 -1.78 11.23 2.39
CA ASP A 25 -3.07 10.78 1.85
C ASP A 25 -3.82 9.93 2.89
N GLU A 26 -5.16 9.89 2.81
CA GLU A 26 -5.96 9.05 3.69
C GLU A 26 -6.12 7.64 3.08
N ARG A 27 -6.32 6.62 3.93
CA ARG A 27 -6.64 5.26 3.46
C ARG A 27 -7.88 5.20 2.56
N SER A 28 -8.81 6.14 2.71
CA SER A 28 -10.01 6.29 1.88
C SER A 28 -9.70 6.69 0.44
N ASP A 29 -8.53 7.25 0.17
CA ASP A 29 -8.10 7.71 -1.15
C ASP A 29 -7.46 6.59 -1.99
N ASN A 30 -7.49 5.35 -1.50
CA ASN A 30 -6.99 4.19 -2.23
C ASN A 30 -7.68 4.05 -3.61
N PRO A 31 -6.93 3.97 -4.72
CA PRO A 31 -7.48 3.92 -6.07
C PRO A 31 -8.06 2.56 -6.48
N HIS A 32 -7.85 1.51 -5.69
CA HIS A 32 -8.23 0.14 -6.01
C HIS A 32 -9.61 -0.23 -5.47
N LYS A 33 -10.27 -1.18 -6.15
CA LYS A 33 -11.58 -1.68 -5.72
C LYS A 33 -11.48 -2.34 -4.35
N ILE A 34 -12.29 -1.88 -3.40
CA ILE A 34 -12.34 -2.46 -2.04
C ILE A 34 -12.51 -3.99 -2.11
N GLY A 35 -11.62 -4.69 -1.40
CA GLY A 35 -11.58 -6.16 -1.33
C GLY A 35 -10.88 -6.86 -2.51
N SER A 36 -10.34 -6.10 -3.46
CA SER A 36 -9.41 -6.64 -4.48
C SER A 36 -8.05 -6.97 -3.87
N GLU A 37 -7.28 -7.77 -4.60
CA GLU A 37 -5.89 -8.09 -4.24
C GLU A 37 -5.02 -6.82 -4.22
N GLU A 38 -5.18 -5.92 -5.20
CA GLU A 38 -4.46 -4.64 -5.24
C GLU A 38 -4.81 -3.75 -4.03
N HIS A 39 -6.08 -3.71 -3.63
CA HIS A 39 -6.51 -2.96 -2.45
C HIS A 39 -5.85 -3.48 -1.17
N ILE A 40 -5.70 -4.79 -1.03
CA ILE A 40 -5.04 -5.40 0.13
C ILE A 40 -3.54 -5.07 0.13
N ILE A 41 -2.87 -5.23 -1.02
CA ILE A 41 -1.43 -4.94 -1.15
C ILE A 41 -1.13 -3.47 -0.91
N TRP A 42 -1.95 -2.56 -1.43
CA TRP A 42 -1.79 -1.12 -1.23
C TRP A 42 -1.89 -0.75 0.26
N LEU A 43 -2.87 -1.34 0.97
CA LEU A 43 -3.02 -1.11 2.41
C LEU A 43 -1.84 -1.64 3.21
N GLN A 44 -1.22 -2.75 2.79
CA GLN A 44 0.00 -3.25 3.42
C GLN A 44 1.15 -2.23 3.32
N GLY A 45 1.40 -1.71 2.11
CA GLY A 45 2.45 -0.69 1.92
C GLY A 45 2.18 0.61 2.67
N PHE A 46 0.92 1.06 2.69
CA PHE A 46 0.50 2.24 3.46
C PHE A 46 0.72 2.06 4.97
N ASP A 47 0.39 0.88 5.50
CA ASP A 47 0.52 0.58 6.93
C ASP A 47 1.98 0.38 7.35
N GLU A 48 2.80 -0.19 6.46
CA GLU A 48 4.23 -0.34 6.67
C GLU A 48 4.93 1.03 6.75
N ALA A 49 4.55 1.97 5.90
CA ALA A 49 5.06 3.35 5.95
C ALA A 49 4.78 4.01 7.30
N GLY A 50 3.54 3.91 7.80
CA GLY A 50 3.18 4.47 9.11
C GLY A 50 3.87 3.80 10.29
N THR A 51 4.12 2.49 10.19
CA THR A 51 4.89 1.78 11.22
C THR A 51 6.35 2.23 11.23
N ARG A 52 6.93 2.50 10.06
CA ARG A 52 8.32 2.95 9.94
C ARG A 52 8.53 4.36 10.47
N GLU A 53 7.63 5.30 10.15
CA GLU A 53 7.72 6.68 10.63
C GLU A 53 7.73 6.76 12.17
N GLN A 54 6.91 5.93 12.84
CA GLN A 54 6.90 5.87 14.30
C GLN A 54 8.15 5.25 14.93
N ASN A 55 8.85 4.36 14.21
CA ASN A 55 10.10 3.75 14.71
C ASN A 55 11.34 4.62 14.45
N ASP A 56 11.33 5.48 13.44
CA ASP A 56 12.42 6.42 13.16
C ASP A 56 12.38 7.66 14.11
N GLU A 57 11.29 7.85 14.86
CA GLU A 57 11.10 8.92 15.87
C GLU A 57 11.47 8.51 17.33
N GLU A 58 11.91 7.27 17.60
CA GLU A 58 12.45 6.80 18.91
C GLU A 58 13.99 6.78 18.99
#